data_AF-A0A0C3L754-F1
#
_entry.id   AF-A0A0C3L754-F1
#
_cell.length_a   1.000
_cell.length_b   1.000
_cell.length_c   1.000
_cell.angle_alpha   90.00
_cell.angle_beta   90.00
_cell.angle_gamma   90.00
#
_symmetry.space_group_name_H-M   'P 1'
#
loop_
_entity.id
_entity.type
_entity.pdbx_description
1 polymer ?
#
loop_
_entity_poly.entity_id
_entity_poly.type
_entity_poly.pdbx_seq_one_letter_code
_entity_poly.pdbx_strand_id
1 'polypeptide(L)'
;MPFLRPAIQNLANLRVLTFRAINFGGDRWLPDLGNCCPHLRWLLLVHCTDYTIPSIRLLVETRIHRDGINPLEILCIQPHHDALPEYRANEEDAAWFSKFLKFKQEDDCWHTEPEARSKNSEKKL
;
A
#
# COMPACT_ATOMS: atom_id res chain seq x y z
N MET A 1 10.96 3.35 -14.88
CA MET A 1 11.60 2.29 -14.06
C MET A 1 11.15 0.89 -14.51
N PRO A 2 11.68 0.34 -15.62
CA PRO A 2 11.33 -1.01 -16.10
C PRO A 2 11.84 -2.15 -15.20
N PHE A 3 12.61 -1.84 -14.15
CA PHE A 3 13.30 -2.82 -13.31
C PHE A 3 12.59 -3.13 -11.99
N LEU A 4 11.51 -2.41 -11.63
CA LEU A 4 10.89 -2.56 -10.32
C LEU A 4 10.13 -3.89 -10.17
N ARG A 5 9.36 -4.28 -11.20
CA ARG A 5 8.59 -5.54 -11.17
C ARG A 5 9.52 -6.77 -11.02
N PRO A 6 10.61 -6.93 -11.80
CA PRO A 6 11.58 -8.00 -11.57
C PRO A 6 12.25 -7.97 -10.19
N ALA A 7 12.49 -6.79 -9.63
CA ALA A 7 13.18 -6.65 -8.35
C ALA A 7 12.32 -7.10 -7.15
N ILE A 8 11.00 -6.84 -7.20
CA ILE A 8 10.12 -7.13 -6.06
C ILE A 8 9.37 -8.46 -6.19
N GLN A 9 9.20 -9.02 -7.40
CA GLN A 9 8.41 -10.24 -7.60
C GLN A 9 8.93 -11.45 -6.81
N ASN A 10 10.24 -11.49 -6.51
CA ASN A 10 10.88 -12.58 -5.77
C ASN A 10 10.82 -12.38 -4.25
N LEU A 11 10.33 -11.24 -3.76
CA LEU A 11 10.25 -10.93 -2.34
C LEU A 11 8.98 -11.52 -1.72
N ALA A 12 8.87 -12.86 -1.70
CA ALA A 12 7.68 -13.55 -1.20
C ALA A 12 7.31 -13.15 0.24
N ASN A 13 8.33 -12.90 1.07
CA ASN A 13 8.19 -12.51 2.47
C ASN A 13 8.06 -10.99 2.70
N LEU A 14 7.97 -10.18 1.65
CA LEU A 14 7.79 -8.74 1.79
C LEU A 14 6.44 -8.46 2.47
N ARG A 15 6.47 -7.83 3.65
CA ARG A 15 5.27 -7.51 4.43
C ARG A 15 4.89 -6.03 4.38
N VAL A 16 5.89 -5.16 4.21
CA VAL A 16 5.76 -3.71 4.19
C VAL A 16 6.52 -3.18 2.99
N LEU A 17 5.88 -2.32 2.20
CA LEU A 17 6.50 -1.66 1.06
C LEU A 17 6.19 -0.16 1.11
N THR A 18 7.26 0.63 1.07
CA THR A 18 7.18 2.09 1.08
C THR A 18 7.81 2.64 -0.20
N PHE A 19 7.06 3.44 -0.93
CA PHE A 19 7.58 4.31 -1.98
C PHE A 19 7.69 5.72 -1.42
N ARG A 20 8.85 6.36 -1.66
CA ARG A 20 9.10 7.73 -1.21
C ARG A 20 9.62 8.57 -2.37
N ALA A 21 8.98 9.71 -2.62
CA ALA A 21 9.39 10.65 -3.67
C ALA A 21 9.53 9.99 -5.05
N ILE A 22 8.64 9.04 -5.37
CA ILE A 22 8.62 8.34 -6.65
C ILE A 22 7.59 8.97 -7.57
N ASN A 23 8.01 9.28 -8.80
CA ASN A 23 7.11 9.61 -9.90
C ASN A 23 6.77 8.30 -10.67
N PHE A 24 5.48 7.95 -10.72
CA PHE A 24 5.00 6.73 -11.36
C PHE A 24 4.71 6.87 -12.86
N GLY A 25 4.86 8.07 -13.43
CA GLY A 25 4.80 8.33 -14.88
C GLY A 25 3.46 7.98 -15.52
N GLY A 26 2.36 8.30 -14.83
CA GLY A 26 0.99 8.00 -15.24
C GLY A 26 0.69 6.51 -15.06
N ASP A 27 0.95 6.00 -13.85
CA ASP A 27 0.86 4.57 -13.48
C ASP A 27 1.79 3.60 -14.24
N ARG A 28 2.51 4.06 -15.27
CA ARG A 28 3.43 3.25 -16.08
C ARG A 28 4.43 2.47 -15.22
N TRP A 29 4.87 3.06 -14.12
CA TRP A 29 5.86 2.49 -13.22
C TRP A 29 5.28 2.02 -11.89
N LEU A 30 3.96 2.10 -11.70
CA LEU A 30 3.31 1.52 -10.53
C LEU A 30 3.44 0.00 -10.63
N PRO A 31 4.08 -0.66 -9.64
CA PRO A 31 4.23 -2.10 -9.69
C PRO A 31 2.88 -2.78 -9.56
N ASP A 32 2.75 -3.92 -10.25
CA ASP A 32 1.58 -4.80 -10.16
C ASP A 32 1.57 -5.58 -8.84
N LEU A 33 1.36 -4.84 -7.74
CA LEU A 33 1.27 -5.38 -6.37
C LEU A 33 -0.02 -6.17 -6.15
N GLY A 34 -0.99 -6.09 -7.07
CA GLY A 34 -2.13 -7.00 -7.11
C GLY A 34 -1.68 -8.45 -7.36
N ASN A 35 -0.55 -8.63 -8.04
CA ASN A 35 -0.12 -9.92 -8.56
C ASN A 35 1.25 -10.40 -8.09
N CYS A 36 1.89 -9.68 -7.16
CA CYS A 36 3.17 -10.07 -6.57
C CYS A 36 3.18 -9.81 -5.05
N CYS A 37 4.24 -10.22 -4.37
CA CYS A 37 4.40 -10.05 -2.92
C CYS A 37 3.19 -10.59 -2.14
N PRO A 38 2.96 -11.92 -2.11
CA PRO A 38 1.76 -12.53 -1.54
C PRO A 38 1.58 -12.19 -0.04
N HIS A 39 2.65 -11.90 0.68
CA HIS A 39 2.59 -11.54 2.10
C HIS A 39 2.60 -10.04 2.39
N LEU A 40 2.55 -9.19 1.36
CA LEU A 40 2.46 -7.75 1.53
C LEU A 40 1.15 -7.41 2.25
N ARG A 41 1.27 -6.67 3.34
CA ARG A 41 0.14 -6.21 4.14
C ARG A 41 0.04 -4.69 4.11
N TRP A 42 1.17 -4.00 4.03
CA TRP A 42 1.22 -2.56 4.21
C TRP A 42 1.84 -1.88 2.99
N LEU A 43 1.13 -0.89 2.44
CA LEU A 43 1.58 -0.08 1.32
C LEU A 43 1.58 1.40 1.72
N LEU A 44 2.74 2.03 1.62
CA LEU A 44 2.91 3.46 1.94
C LEU A 44 3.41 4.20 0.69
N LEU A 45 2.66 5.22 0.28
CA LEU A 45 2.99 6.12 -0.82
C LEU A 45 3.26 7.51 -0.24
N VAL A 46 4.53 7.84 -0.04
CA VAL A 46 4.95 9.09 0.62
C VAL A 46 5.56 10.04 -0.41
N HIS A 47 4.95 11.20 -0.59
CA HIS A 47 5.32 12.23 -1.55
C HIS A 47 5.49 11.69 -2.98
N CYS A 48 4.73 10.66 -3.34
CA CYS A 48 4.76 10.10 -4.68
C CYS A 48 3.89 10.96 -5.61
N THR A 49 4.17 10.92 -6.91
CA THR A 49 3.42 11.65 -7.94
C THR A 49 3.11 10.74 -9.12
N ASP A 50 2.20 11.19 -9.99
CA ASP A 50 1.85 10.51 -11.25
C ASP A 50 1.36 9.07 -11.09
N TYR A 51 0.76 8.76 -9.93
CA TYR A 51 -0.17 7.64 -9.76
C TYR A 51 -1.62 8.15 -9.81
N THR A 52 -2.58 7.26 -10.04
CA THR A 52 -4.00 7.60 -9.94
C THR A 52 -4.68 6.82 -8.81
N ILE A 53 -5.64 7.45 -8.12
CA ILE A 53 -6.45 6.77 -7.09
C ILE A 53 -7.20 5.55 -7.65
N PRO A 54 -7.79 5.58 -8.85
CA PRO A 54 -8.34 4.39 -9.51
C PRO A 54 -7.33 3.24 -9.64
N SER A 55 -6.07 3.51 -9.99
CA SER A 55 -5.03 2.47 -10.07
C SER A 55 -4.70 1.87 -8.71
N ILE A 56 -4.66 2.68 -7.65
CA ILE A 56 -4.49 2.18 -6.28
C ILE A 56 -5.70 1.35 -5.84
N ARG A 57 -6.92 1.77 -6.19
CA ARG A 57 -8.15 1.03 -5.92
C ARG A 57 -8.15 -0.33 -6.62
N LEU A 58 -7.82 -0.38 -7.91
CA LEU A 58 -7.70 -1.63 -8.67
C LEU A 58 -6.70 -2.60 -8.03
N LEU A 59 -5.57 -2.09 -7.54
CA LEU A 59 -4.59 -2.89 -6.79
C LEU A 59 -5.21 -3.50 -5.53
N VAL A 60 -5.89 -2.68 -4.71
CA VAL A 60 -6.56 -3.15 -3.49
C VAL A 60 -7.63 -4.20 -3.82
N GLU A 61 -8.49 -3.93 -4.81
CA GLU A 61 -9.53 -4.84 -5.29
C GLU A 61 -8.93 -6.17 -5.75
N THR A 62 -7.84 -6.13 -6.53
CA THR A 62 -7.16 -7.33 -7.02
C THR A 62 -6.66 -8.19 -5.86
N ARG A 63 -6.05 -7.58 -4.83
CA ARG A 63 -5.56 -8.33 -3.66
C ARG A 63 -6.68 -8.91 -2.79
N ILE A 64 -7.84 -8.27 -2.74
CA ILE A 64 -9.00 -8.78 -1.98
C ILE A 64 -9.55 -10.07 -2.62
N HIS A 65 -9.61 -10.14 -3.94
CA HIS A 65 -10.27 -11.25 -4.65
C HIS A 65 -9.33 -12.36 -5.11
N ARG A 66 -8.01 -12.16 -4.98
CA ARG A 66 -7.02 -13.09 -5.51
C ARG A 66 -6.58 -14.14 -4.48
N ASP A 67 -6.88 -15.40 -4.78
CA ASP A 67 -6.40 -16.54 -3.99
C ASP A 67 -4.86 -16.57 -3.90
N GLY A 68 -4.35 -16.93 -2.71
CA GLY A 68 -2.92 -17.04 -2.44
C GLY A 68 -2.19 -15.71 -2.24
N ILE A 69 -2.91 -14.58 -2.24
CA ILE A 69 -2.36 -13.24 -1.94
C ILE A 69 -3.12 -12.66 -0.74
N ASN A 70 -2.38 -12.10 0.23
CA ASN A 70 -3.00 -11.46 1.38
C ASN A 70 -3.61 -10.10 0.98
N PRO A 71 -4.82 -9.76 1.45
CA PRO A 71 -5.33 -8.40 1.33
C PRO A 71 -4.40 -7.42 2.07
N LEU A 72 -4.38 -6.16 1.64
CA LEU A 72 -3.70 -5.11 2.40
C LEU A 72 -4.46 -4.85 3.69
N GLU A 73 -3.72 -4.68 4.78
CA GLU A 73 -4.24 -4.25 6.07
C GLU A 73 -4.15 -2.73 6.20
N ILE A 74 -3.13 -2.12 5.59
CA ILE A 74 -2.84 -0.68 5.70
C ILE A 74 -2.49 -0.12 4.34
N LEU A 75 -3.16 0.97 3.99
CA LEU A 75 -2.80 1.83 2.87
C LEU A 75 -2.62 3.25 3.40
N CYS A 76 -1.43 3.81 3.21
CA CYS A 76 -1.15 5.20 3.53
C CYS A 76 -0.74 5.96 2.28
N ILE A 77 -1.43 7.06 2.00
CA ILE A 77 -1.13 7.97 0.90
C ILE A 77 -0.83 9.33 1.52
N GLN A 78 0.42 9.75 1.53
CA GLN A 78 0.84 11.07 1.99
C GLN A 78 1.33 11.87 0.80
N PRO A 79 0.48 12.62 0.10
CA PRO A 79 0.91 13.50 -0.99
C PRO A 79 1.80 14.62 -0.44
N HIS A 80 2.55 15.28 -1.34
CA HIS A 80 3.22 16.53 -0.96
C HIS A 80 2.17 17.61 -0.66
N HIS A 81 2.51 18.61 0.15
CA HIS A 81 1.58 19.67 0.56
C HIS A 81 1.02 20.47 -0.65
N ASP A 82 1.81 20.59 -1.70
CA ASP A 82 1.48 21.27 -2.97
C ASP A 82 0.96 20.31 -4.06
N ALA A 83 0.73 19.04 -3.73
CA ALA A 83 0.25 18.05 -4.70
C ALA A 83 -1.15 18.40 -5.21
N LEU A 84 -1.34 18.23 -6.52
CA LEU A 84 -2.64 18.42 -7.17
C LEU A 84 -3.73 17.55 -6.51
N PRO A 85 -5.00 18.03 -6.48
CA PRO A 85 -6.11 17.30 -5.86
C PRO A 85 -6.30 15.87 -6.39
N GLU A 86 -5.95 15.61 -7.64
CA GLU A 86 -6.05 14.29 -8.28
C GLU A 86 -5.16 13.20 -7.65
N TYR A 87 -4.12 13.59 -6.89
CA TYR A 87 -3.27 12.65 -6.15
C TYR A 87 -3.82 12.34 -4.74
N ARG A 88 -4.94 12.97 -4.36
CA ARG A 88 -5.64 12.74 -3.09
C ARG A 88 -6.87 11.89 -3.35
N ALA A 89 -7.10 10.88 -2.52
CA ALA A 89 -8.39 10.22 -2.43
C ALA A 89 -9.42 11.24 -1.92
N ASN A 90 -10.54 11.35 -2.61
CA ASN A 90 -11.67 12.13 -2.11
C ASN A 90 -12.38 11.35 -0.98
N GLU A 91 -13.45 11.93 -0.43
CA GLU A 91 -14.22 11.30 0.65
C GLU A 91 -14.81 9.94 0.25
N GLU A 92 -15.27 9.78 -0.99
CA GLU A 92 -15.84 8.53 -1.50
C GLU A 92 -14.78 7.44 -1.58
N ASP A 93 -13.61 7.77 -2.14
CA ASP A 93 -12.47 6.87 -2.24
C ASP A 93 -11.96 6.46 -0.85
N ALA A 94 -11.82 7.42 0.07
CA ALA A 94 -11.39 7.18 1.43
C ALA A 94 -12.38 6.26 2.19
N ALA A 95 -13.68 6.52 2.04
CA ALA A 95 -14.73 5.67 2.61
C ALA A 95 -14.72 4.27 1.98
N TRP A 96 -14.43 4.16 0.68
CA TRP A 96 -14.30 2.88 0.00
C TRP A 96 -13.11 2.08 0.55
N PHE A 97 -11.92 2.67 0.65
CA PHE A 97 -10.74 1.99 1.18
C PHE A 97 -10.96 1.51 2.63
N SER A 98 -11.60 2.34 3.44
CA SER A 98 -11.86 2.07 4.86
C SER A 98 -12.79 0.88 5.12
N LYS A 99 -13.50 0.38 4.10
CA LYS A 99 -14.31 -0.85 4.20
C LYS A 99 -13.44 -2.12 4.27
N PHE A 100 -12.22 -2.06 3.74
CA PHE A 100 -11.37 -3.24 3.55
C PHE A 100 -10.05 -3.17 4.30
N LEU A 101 -9.55 -1.97 4.58
CA LEU A 101 -8.23 -1.74 5.18
C LEU A 101 -8.21 -0.47 6.04
N LYS A 102 -7.14 -0.29 6.82
CA LYS A 102 -6.87 0.97 7.52
C LYS A 102 -6.28 1.97 6.53
N PHE A 103 -7.11 2.92 6.10
CA PHE A 103 -6.70 4.00 5.21
C PHE A 103 -6.21 5.23 5.98
N LYS A 104 -5.17 5.88 5.48
CA LYS A 104 -4.61 7.12 6.02
C LYS A 104 -4.20 8.05 4.88
N GLN A 105 -4.52 9.35 5.00
CA GLN A 105 -4.19 10.36 3.99
C GLN A 105 -3.49 11.63 4.54
N GLU A 106 -2.83 11.54 5.69
CA GLU A 106 -2.24 12.72 6.36
C GLU A 106 -0.91 12.37 7.05
N ASP A 107 -0.27 13.39 7.65
CA ASP A 107 1.18 13.53 7.96
C ASP A 107 1.90 12.39 8.71
N ASP A 108 1.17 11.38 9.19
CA ASP A 108 1.66 10.34 10.07
C ASP A 108 1.65 8.94 9.45
N CYS A 109 2.02 8.81 8.17
CA CYS A 109 2.28 7.49 7.57
C CYS A 109 3.37 6.71 8.34
N TRP A 110 4.28 7.42 9.01
CA TRP A 110 5.42 6.87 9.74
C TRP A 110 5.09 6.33 11.14
N HIS A 111 4.02 6.82 11.80
CA HIS A 111 3.60 6.34 13.13
C HIS A 111 2.72 5.09 13.07
N THR A 112 2.62 4.47 11.91
CA THR A 112 1.97 3.18 11.75
C THR A 112 2.96 2.09 12.14
N GLU A 113 3.39 2.00 13.39
CA GLU A 113 4.12 0.80 13.84
C GLU A 113 3.16 -0.39 13.85
N PRO A 114 3.64 -1.59 13.48
CA PRO A 114 2.83 -2.77 13.63
C PRO A 114 2.66 -2.95 15.12
N GLU A 115 1.41 -2.94 15.60
CA GLU A 115 1.12 -3.54 16.89
C GLU A 115 1.68 -4.96 16.82
N ALA A 116 2.89 -5.13 17.36
CA ALA A 116 3.48 -6.41 17.56
C ALA A 116 2.49 -7.11 18.49
N ARG A 117 1.67 -8.00 17.92
CA ARG A 117 0.94 -8.99 18.70
C ARG A 117 2.00 -9.74 19.49
N SER A 118 2.24 -9.28 20.72
CA SER A 118 2.98 -9.99 21.74
C SER A 118 2.12 -11.20 22.10
N LYS A 119 2.20 -12.24 21.28
CA LYS A 119 1.78 -13.58 21.65
C LYS A 119 2.91 -14.15 22.50
N ASN A 120 2.98 -13.74 23.78
CA ASN A 120 3.65 -14.57 24.76
C ASN A 120 2.71 -15.73 25.11
N SER A 121 2.80 -16.78 24.32
CA SER A 121 2.41 -18.12 24.72
C SER A 121 3.67 -18.89 25.11
N GLU A 122 4.01 -18.85 26.40
CA GLU A 122 4.80 -19.88 27.09
C GLU A 122 4.17 -20.02 28.50
N LYS A 123 3.26 -20.98 28.70
CA LYS A 123 3.57 -22.28 29.31
C LYS A 123 4.64 -22.18 30.40
N LYS A 124 4.20 -22.21 31.67
CA LYS A 124 4.94 -22.92 32.71
C LYS A 124 3.96 -23.79 33.50
N LEU A 125 4.46 -24.99 33.77
CA LEU A 125 3.85 -26.13 34.45
C LEU A 125 3.24 -25.77 35.80
#